data_AF-A0A378NEF1-F1
#
_entry.id   AF-A0A378NEF1-F1
#
_cell.length_a   1.000
_cell.length_b   1.000
_cell.length_c   1.000
_cell.angle_alpha   90.00
_cell.angle_beta   90.00
_cell.angle_gamma   90.00
#
_symmetry.space_group_name_H-M   'P 1'
#
loop_
_entity.id
_entity.type
_entity.pdbx_description
1 polymer ?
#
loop_
_entity_poly.entity_id
_entity_poly.type
_entity_poly.pdbx_seq_one_letter_code
_entity_poly.pdbx_strand_id
1 'polypeptide(L)'
;MLFTGLLCGFLLGFVMQRGRFCITGAFRDLYVTKNSRMFVALLIAITVQSIGTWLLYEAGSFSSPAEDLPLLAVIIGAFLFGIGIIYASGCATGTWYRAGEGLIGSWVALIIYGLFSASMRTGVLAPLNQELKSNVIQHRTIYETFGISPWVLVFILSVITFALTFYHLRKPRGKTITLKPRKTGLAHILFEKRWHPF
;
A
#
# COMPACT_ATOMS: atom_id res chain seq x y z
N MET A 1 3.05 -16.70 -16.86
CA MET A 1 2.28 -15.52 -16.41
C MET A 1 1.50 -15.79 -15.12
N LEU A 2 0.69 -16.87 -15.02
CA LEU A 2 -0.06 -17.18 -13.78
C LEU A 2 0.83 -17.62 -12.61
N PHE A 3 1.77 -18.55 -12.84
CA PHE A 3 2.66 -19.06 -11.78
C PHE A 3 3.57 -17.97 -11.19
N THR A 4 4.10 -17.08 -12.03
CA THR A 4 4.91 -15.94 -11.60
C THR A 4 4.09 -14.97 -10.73
N GLY A 5 2.84 -14.71 -11.12
CA GLY A 5 1.92 -13.89 -10.32
C GLY A 5 1.58 -14.51 -8.96
N LEU A 6 1.34 -15.83 -8.93
CA LEU A 6 1.08 -16.57 -7.69
C LEU A 6 2.29 -16.49 -6.74
N LEU A 7 3.50 -16.70 -7.26
CA LEU A 7 4.74 -16.66 -6.49
C LEU A 7 5.01 -15.25 -5.94
N CYS A 8 4.85 -14.21 -6.75
CA CYS A 8 4.96 -12.82 -6.31
C CYS A 8 3.90 -12.46 -5.25
N GLY A 9 2.65 -12.88 -5.46
CA GLY A 9 1.56 -12.66 -4.51
C GLY A 9 1.78 -13.36 -3.17
N PHE A 10 2.29 -14.59 -3.19
CA PHE A 10 2.61 -15.35 -1.99
C PHE A 10 3.74 -14.68 -1.19
N LEU A 11 4.82 -14.27 -1.85
CA LEU A 11 5.93 -13.57 -1.21
C LEU A 11 5.48 -12.23 -0.62
N LEU A 12 4.72 -11.44 -1.39
CA LEU A 12 4.18 -10.15 -0.92
C LEU A 12 3.26 -10.36 0.28
N GLY A 13 2.31 -11.31 0.19
CA GLY A 13 1.39 -11.63 1.27
C GLY A 13 2.09 -12.05 2.56
N PHE A 14 3.14 -12.88 2.45
CA PHE A 14 3.96 -13.29 3.60
C PHE A 14 4.65 -12.10 4.27
N VAL A 15 5.25 -11.20 3.48
CA VAL A 15 5.92 -9.99 4.00
C VAL A 15 4.89 -9.06 4.65
N MET A 16 3.73 -8.83 4.02
CA MET A 16 2.69 -7.96 4.56
C MET A 16 2.05 -8.50 5.84
N GLN A 17 1.84 -9.82 5.93
CA GLN A 17 1.34 -10.49 7.12
C GLN A 17 2.31 -10.30 8.30
N ARG A 18 3.60 -10.51 8.06
CA ARG A 18 4.65 -10.35 9.07
C ARG A 18 4.84 -8.90 9.49
N GLY A 19 4.78 -7.97 8.53
CA GLY A 19 4.90 -6.54 8.77
C GLY A 19 3.64 -5.91 9.38
N ARG A 20 2.51 -6.64 9.41
CA ARG A 20 1.17 -6.10 9.75
C ARG A 20 0.92 -4.77 9.04
N PHE A 21 1.20 -4.74 7.74
CA PHE A 21 1.24 -3.52 6.96
C PHE A 21 -0.17 -2.97 6.72
N CYS A 22 -0.53 -1.94 7.49
CA CYS A 22 -1.85 -1.33 7.46
C CYS A 22 -1.74 0.18 7.25
N ILE A 23 -2.15 0.66 6.08
CA ILE A 23 -2.05 2.08 5.70
C ILE A 23 -2.90 2.95 6.64
N THR A 24 -4.15 2.55 6.88
CA THR A 24 -5.05 3.28 7.78
C THR A 24 -4.54 3.25 9.22
N GLY A 25 -3.95 2.13 9.64
CA GLY A 25 -3.25 1.99 10.91
C GLY A 25 -2.07 2.96 11.02
N ALA A 26 -1.27 3.13 9.96
CA ALA A 26 -0.13 4.04 9.95
C ALA A 26 -0.55 5.51 10.18
N PHE A 27 -1.61 5.96 9.53
CA PHE A 27 -2.15 7.32 9.75
C PHE A 27 -2.78 7.49 11.14
N ARG A 28 -3.54 6.49 11.60
CA ARG A 28 -4.14 6.49 12.94
C ARG A 28 -3.08 6.51 14.03
N ASP A 29 -2.04 5.69 13.92
CA ASP A 29 -0.97 5.57 14.91
C ASP A 29 -0.08 6.83 14.93
N LEU A 30 0.07 7.50 13.78
CA LEU A 30 0.73 8.79 13.67
C LEU A 30 -0.05 9.89 14.42
N TYR A 31 -1.37 9.94 14.23
CA TYR A 31 -2.21 10.98 14.82
C TYR A 31 -2.51 10.73 16.31
N VAL A 32 -2.92 9.52 16.67
CA VAL A 32 -3.40 9.17 18.01
C VAL A 32 -2.24 8.82 18.94
N THR A 33 -1.34 7.93 18.50
CA THR A 33 -0.26 7.40 19.35
C THR A 33 1.05 8.16 19.17
N LYS A 34 1.11 9.14 18.26
CA LYS A 34 2.34 9.85 17.84
C LYS A 34 3.48 8.90 17.45
N ASN A 35 3.13 7.70 16.99
CA ASN A 35 4.09 6.68 16.59
C ASN A 35 4.26 6.68 15.07
N SER A 36 5.31 7.34 14.60
CA SER A 36 5.62 7.46 13.18
C SER A 36 6.32 6.25 12.57
N ARG A 37 6.53 5.13 13.30
CA ARG A 37 7.24 3.96 12.76
C ARG A 37 6.56 3.39 11.51
N MET A 38 5.27 3.04 11.60
CA MET A 38 4.54 2.47 10.46
C MET A 38 4.36 3.48 9.32
N PHE A 39 4.32 4.77 9.64
CA PHE A 39 4.26 5.83 8.64
C PHE A 39 5.58 5.97 7.85
N VAL A 40 6.74 5.88 8.53
CA VAL A 40 8.04 5.83 7.85
C VAL A 40 8.18 4.58 6.99
N ALA A 41 7.71 3.42 7.47
CA ALA A 41 7.66 2.19 6.67
C ALA A 41 6.85 2.38 5.37
N LEU A 42 5.70 3.04 5.46
CA LEU A 42 4.85 3.35 4.32
C LEU A 42 5.58 4.26 3.31
N LEU A 43 6.23 5.31 3.81
CA LEU A 43 7.01 6.21 2.97
C LEU A 43 8.15 5.50 2.23
N ILE A 44 8.88 4.61 2.92
CA ILE A 44 9.93 3.79 2.29
C ILE A 44 9.33 2.91 1.19
N ALA A 45 8.21 2.23 1.45
CA ALA A 45 7.55 1.40 0.46
C ALA A 45 7.14 2.21 -0.79
N ILE A 46 6.60 3.41 -0.59
CA ILE A 46 6.25 4.32 -1.70
C ILE A 46 7.51 4.72 -2.48
N THR A 47 8.61 5.09 -1.81
CA THR A 47 9.85 5.45 -2.54
C THR A 47 10.43 4.32 -3.37
N VAL A 48 10.49 3.11 -2.80
CA VAL A 48 11.00 1.93 -3.51
C VAL A 48 10.12 1.61 -4.70
N GLN A 49 8.79 1.69 -4.53
CA GLN A 49 7.83 1.50 -5.61
C GLN A 49 8.01 2.56 -6.70
N SER A 50 8.14 3.84 -6.35
CA SER A 50 8.33 4.92 -7.32
C SER A 50 9.63 4.77 -8.13
N ILE A 51 10.75 4.45 -7.47
CA ILE A 51 12.03 4.20 -8.14
C ILE A 51 11.90 3.00 -9.08
N GLY A 52 11.32 1.90 -8.59
CA GLY A 52 11.11 0.68 -9.38
C GLY A 52 10.26 0.91 -10.64
N THR A 53 9.13 1.62 -10.51
CA THR A 53 8.24 1.90 -11.65
C THR A 53 8.90 2.77 -12.71
N TRP A 54 9.69 3.78 -12.32
CA TRP A 54 10.37 4.65 -13.28
C TRP A 54 11.53 3.96 -13.99
N LEU A 55 12.31 3.14 -13.27
CA LEU A 55 13.36 2.32 -13.89
C LEU A 55 12.79 1.33 -14.91
N LEU A 56 11.66 0.69 -14.59
CA LEU A 56 10.97 -0.24 -15.49
C LEU A 56 10.37 0.45 -16.72
N TYR A 57 9.95 1.71 -16.56
CA TYR A 57 9.49 2.55 -17.67
C TYR A 57 10.64 2.91 -18.62
N GLU A 58 11.79 3.36 -18.10
CA GLU A 58 12.97 3.66 -18.92
C GLU A 58 13.57 2.43 -19.59
N ALA A 59 13.47 1.27 -18.94
CA ALA A 59 13.86 -0.02 -19.52
C ALA A 59 12.94 -0.49 -20.67
N GLY A 60 11.88 0.27 -21.01
CA GLY A 60 10.99 -0.02 -22.13
C GLY A 60 10.04 -1.20 -21.89
N SER A 61 9.93 -1.70 -20.66
CA SER A 61 9.12 -2.88 -20.33
C SER A 61 7.63 -2.56 -20.11
N PHE A 62 7.25 -1.28 -19.97
CA PHE A 62 5.87 -0.84 -19.70
C PHE A 62 5.53 0.45 -20.45
N SER A 63 4.28 0.56 -20.92
CA SER A 63 3.70 1.82 -21.41
C SER A 63 3.46 2.80 -20.25
N SER A 64 3.28 4.09 -20.59
CA SER A 64 3.17 5.21 -19.64
C SER A 64 2.44 4.85 -18.34
N PRO A 65 3.01 5.12 -17.15
CA PRO A 65 2.36 4.88 -15.86
C PRO A 65 1.20 5.85 -15.58
N ALA A 66 0.97 6.83 -16.46
CA ALA A 66 -0.10 7.80 -16.33
C ALA A 66 -1.41 7.27 -16.94
N GLU A 67 -2.44 7.13 -16.10
CA GLU A 67 -3.81 6.92 -16.53
C GLU A 67 -4.58 8.24 -16.41
N ASP A 68 -5.58 8.45 -17.27
CA ASP A 68 -6.44 9.64 -17.20
C ASP A 68 -7.10 9.76 -15.82
N LEU A 69 -7.19 10.98 -15.29
CA LEU A 69 -7.70 11.23 -13.95
C LEU A 69 -9.15 11.77 -14.01
N PRO A 70 -10.18 10.90 -13.87
CA PRO A 70 -11.56 11.31 -13.74
C PRO A 70 -11.80 11.89 -12.34
N LEU A 71 -11.59 13.20 -12.18
CA LEU A 71 -11.53 13.86 -10.87
C LEU A 71 -12.80 13.65 -10.03
N LEU A 72 -13.97 13.72 -10.67
CA LEU A 72 -15.26 13.53 -9.99
C LEU A 72 -15.45 12.09 -9.49
N ALA A 73 -15.13 11.10 -10.33
CA ALA A 73 -15.18 9.69 -9.94
C ALA A 73 -14.20 9.37 -8.80
N VAL A 74 -12.99 9.95 -8.83
CA VAL A 74 -11.97 9.73 -7.80
C VAL A 74 -12.41 10.32 -6.46
N ILE A 75 -12.96 11.52 -6.42
CA ILE A 75 -13.40 12.16 -5.17
C ILE A 75 -14.54 11.35 -4.52
N ILE A 76 -15.59 11.05 -5.28
CA ILE A 76 -16.76 10.32 -4.79
C ILE A 76 -16.34 8.89 -4.37
N GLY A 77 -15.54 8.23 -5.22
CA GLY A 77 -15.04 6.89 -4.98
C GLY A 77 -14.15 6.81 -3.74
N ALA A 78 -13.20 7.73 -3.59
CA ALA A 78 -12.30 7.77 -2.42
C ALA A 78 -13.07 8.02 -1.12
N PHE A 79 -14.09 8.88 -1.14
CA PHE A 79 -14.92 9.17 0.03
C PHE A 79 -15.73 7.94 0.46
N LEU A 80 -16.46 7.31 -0.47
CA LEU A 80 -17.23 6.08 -0.19
C LEU A 80 -16.33 4.92 0.24
N PHE A 81 -15.17 4.78 -0.41
CA PHE A 81 -14.19 3.76 -0.05
C PHE A 81 -13.62 3.98 1.36
N GLY A 82 -13.36 5.23 1.74
CA GLY A 82 -12.94 5.60 3.08
C GLY A 82 -13.97 5.21 4.15
N ILE A 83 -15.24 5.52 3.92
CA ILE A 83 -16.35 5.11 4.81
C ILE A 83 -16.41 3.58 4.92
N GLY A 84 -16.33 2.87 3.80
CA GLY A 84 -16.37 1.41 3.76
C GLY A 84 -15.22 0.76 4.55
N ILE A 85 -14.02 1.31 4.44
CA ILE A 85 -12.83 0.87 5.19
C ILE A 85 -13.02 0.97 6.72
N ILE A 86 -13.68 2.04 7.19
CA ILE A 86 -13.95 2.24 8.62
C ILE A 86 -14.92 1.17 9.12
N TYR A 87 -16.02 0.93 8.39
CA TYR A 87 -16.99 -0.12 8.74
C TYR A 87 -16.40 -1.53 8.66
N ALA A 88 -15.54 -1.79 7.67
CA ALA A 88 -14.86 -3.07 7.52
C ALA A 88 -13.77 -3.30 8.59
N SER A 89 -13.44 -2.30 9.41
CA SER A 89 -12.41 -2.35 10.46
C SER A 89 -11.03 -2.80 9.95
N GLY A 90 -10.67 -2.43 8.72
CA GLY A 90 -9.43 -2.85 8.06
C GLY A 90 -9.08 -1.99 6.85
N CYS A 91 -7.82 -1.99 6.44
CA CYS A 91 -7.41 -1.38 5.16
C CYS A 91 -7.37 -2.43 4.04
N ALA A 92 -7.31 -1.96 2.79
CA ALA A 92 -7.25 -2.83 1.60
C ALA A 92 -6.17 -3.92 1.69
N THR A 93 -4.96 -3.58 2.13
CA THR A 93 -3.87 -4.55 2.29
C THR A 93 -4.07 -5.45 3.51
N GLY A 94 -4.66 -4.88 4.56
CA GLY A 94 -4.97 -5.53 5.83
C GLY A 94 -6.00 -6.64 5.71
N THR A 95 -7.05 -6.43 4.92
CA THR A 95 -8.14 -7.40 4.75
C THR A 95 -7.66 -8.67 4.07
N TRP A 96 -6.76 -8.59 3.08
CA TRP A 96 -6.19 -9.76 2.39
C TRP A 96 -5.44 -10.69 3.33
N TYR A 97 -4.42 -10.21 4.05
CA TYR A 97 -3.65 -11.09 4.92
C TYR A 97 -4.42 -11.51 6.18
N ARG A 98 -5.32 -10.66 6.71
CA ARG A 98 -6.18 -11.03 7.86
C ARG A 98 -7.21 -12.09 7.51
N ALA A 99 -7.70 -12.11 6.27
CA ALA A 99 -8.48 -13.23 5.78
C ALA A 99 -7.65 -14.53 5.80
N GLY A 100 -6.37 -14.47 5.40
CA GLY A 100 -5.43 -15.58 5.51
C GLY A 100 -5.10 -16.01 6.96
N GLU A 101 -5.18 -15.08 7.92
CA GLU A 101 -5.06 -15.38 9.37
C GLU A 101 -6.33 -16.00 9.99
N GLY A 102 -7.41 -16.12 9.22
CA GLY A 102 -8.66 -16.74 9.67
C GLY A 102 -9.69 -15.77 10.27
N LEU A 103 -9.54 -14.46 10.08
CA LEU A 103 -10.54 -13.50 10.54
C LEU A 103 -11.77 -13.50 9.61
N ILE A 104 -12.86 -14.12 10.08
CA ILE A 104 -14.13 -14.24 9.34
C ILE A 104 -14.67 -12.88 8.86
N GLY A 105 -14.52 -11.82 9.66
CA GLY A 105 -14.93 -10.48 9.25
C GLY A 105 -14.18 -9.97 8.00
N SER A 106 -12.92 -10.36 7.81
CA SER A 106 -12.15 -10.00 6.61
C SER A 106 -12.60 -10.78 5.36
N TRP A 107 -13.08 -12.01 5.53
CA TRP A 107 -13.67 -12.79 4.43
C TRP A 107 -14.93 -12.13 3.90
N VAL A 108 -15.85 -11.75 4.79
CA VAL A 108 -17.09 -11.06 4.43
C VAL A 108 -16.78 -9.73 3.72
N ALA A 109 -15.82 -8.96 4.25
CA ALA A 109 -15.39 -7.71 3.64
C ALA A 109 -14.84 -7.91 2.22
N LEU A 110 -14.01 -8.92 1.98
CA LEU A 110 -13.44 -9.21 0.66
C LEU A 110 -14.51 -9.66 -0.35
N ILE A 111 -15.47 -10.47 0.08
CA ILE A 111 -16.57 -10.93 -0.78
C ILE A 111 -17.42 -9.72 -1.22
N ILE A 112 -17.85 -8.88 -0.28
CA ILE A 112 -18.65 -7.69 -0.58
C ILE A 112 -17.85 -6.71 -1.45
N TYR A 113 -16.58 -6.48 -1.13
CA TYR A 113 -15.71 -5.64 -1.94
C TYR A 113 -15.56 -6.16 -3.37
N GLY A 114 -15.36 -7.46 -3.55
CA GLY A 114 -15.26 -8.10 -4.86
C GLY A 114 -16.57 -8.00 -5.66
N LEU A 115 -17.71 -8.27 -5.02
CA LEU A 115 -19.04 -8.13 -5.61
C LEU A 115 -19.33 -6.70 -6.06
N PHE A 116 -19.04 -5.72 -5.21
CA PHE A 116 -19.27 -4.31 -5.53
C PHE A 116 -18.31 -3.79 -6.61
N SER A 117 -17.05 -4.25 -6.59
CA SER A 117 -16.07 -3.94 -7.63
C SER A 117 -16.48 -4.54 -8.98
N ALA A 118 -16.96 -5.79 -8.99
CA ALA A 118 -17.48 -6.43 -10.18
C ALA A 118 -18.76 -5.75 -10.71
N SER A 119 -19.69 -5.38 -9.82
CA SER A 119 -20.93 -4.71 -10.22
C SER A 119 -20.70 -3.32 -10.82
N MET A 120 -19.71 -2.59 -10.34
CA MET A 120 -19.30 -1.29 -10.87
C MET A 120 -18.50 -1.38 -12.18
N ARG A 121 -17.75 -2.46 -12.40
CA ARG A 121 -16.94 -2.64 -13.62
C ARG A 121 -17.73 -3.22 -14.79
N THR A 122 -18.51 -4.27 -14.55
CA THR A 122 -19.17 -5.04 -15.62
C THR A 122 -20.66 -5.27 -15.35
N GLY A 123 -21.17 -4.88 -14.19
CA GLY A 123 -22.55 -5.12 -13.78
C GLY A 123 -23.49 -3.95 -14.06
N VAL A 124 -24.61 -3.95 -13.32
CA VAL A 124 -25.72 -3.00 -13.48
C VAL A 124 -25.30 -1.54 -13.26
N LEU A 125 -24.21 -1.29 -12.50
CA LEU A 125 -23.71 0.05 -12.22
C LEU A 125 -22.60 0.50 -13.20
N ALA A 126 -22.28 -0.30 -14.21
CA ALA A 126 -21.35 0.09 -15.28
C ALA A 126 -21.73 1.41 -15.99
N PRO A 127 -22.99 1.70 -16.37
CA PRO A 127 -23.33 2.98 -17.00
C PRO A 127 -23.09 4.18 -16.07
N LEU A 128 -23.42 4.04 -14.78
CA LEU A 128 -23.13 5.06 -13.77
C LEU A 128 -21.62 5.33 -13.66
N ASN A 129 -20.81 4.27 -13.66
CA ASN A 129 -19.35 4.38 -13.60
C ASN A 129 -18.78 5.07 -14.86
N GLN A 130 -19.36 4.81 -16.04
CA GLN A 130 -18.95 5.47 -17.28
C GLN A 130 -19.34 6.96 -17.28
N GLU A 131 -20.55 7.30 -16.83
CA GLU A 131 -20.97 8.71 -16.69
C GLU A 131 -20.10 9.47 -15.69
N LEU A 132 -19.79 8.87 -14.54
CA LEU A 132 -18.90 9.47 -13.54
C LEU A 132 -17.47 9.70 -14.09
N LYS A 133 -17.03 8.85 -15.03
CA LYS A 133 -15.73 8.96 -15.71
C LYS A 133 -15.74 9.88 -16.92
N SER A 134 -16.90 10.34 -17.39
CA SER A 134 -17.00 11.18 -18.60
C SER A 134 -16.28 12.52 -18.46
N ASN A 135 -16.21 13.08 -17.24
CA ASN A 135 -15.41 14.25 -16.91
C ASN A 135 -13.94 13.85 -16.65
N VAL A 136 -13.26 13.41 -17.71
CA VAL A 136 -11.81 13.16 -17.71
C VAL A 136 -11.06 14.46 -17.94
N ILE A 137 -10.22 14.83 -16.97
CA ILE A 137 -9.20 15.84 -17.21
C ILE A 137 -8.03 15.09 -17.84
N GLN A 138 -7.86 15.23 -19.15
CA GLN A 138 -6.72 14.63 -19.86
C GLN A 138 -5.42 15.25 -19.34
N HIS A 139 -4.48 14.38 -18.95
CA HIS A 139 -3.10 14.72 -18.58
C HIS A 139 -2.92 15.83 -17.53
N ARG A 140 -3.13 15.48 -16.25
CA ARG A 140 -2.53 16.25 -15.14
C ARG A 140 -1.80 15.35 -14.18
N THR A 141 -0.81 14.63 -14.69
CA THR A 141 0.24 14.12 -13.80
C THR A 141 1.01 15.33 -13.23
N ILE A 142 1.51 15.21 -12.00
CA ILE A 142 2.21 16.31 -11.33
C ILE A 142 3.44 16.73 -12.14
N TYR A 143 4.14 15.78 -12.77
CA TYR A 143 5.32 16.07 -13.60
C TYR A 143 4.97 16.78 -14.91
N GLU A 144 3.88 16.41 -15.60
CA GLU A 144 3.43 17.12 -16.81
C GLU A 144 2.87 18.51 -16.49
N THR A 145 2.14 18.64 -15.38
CA THR A 145 1.52 19.92 -14.97
C THR A 145 2.58 20.96 -14.57
N PHE A 146 3.67 20.51 -13.91
CA PHE A 146 4.76 21.39 -13.50
C PHE A 146 5.92 21.44 -14.50
N GLY A 147 5.93 20.60 -15.54
CA GLY A 147 7.04 20.50 -16.50
C GLY A 147 8.36 20.01 -15.88
N ILE A 148 8.29 19.30 -14.75
CA ILE A 148 9.46 18.87 -13.98
C ILE A 148 9.77 17.41 -14.29
N SER A 149 11.06 17.08 -14.45
CA SER A 149 11.51 15.70 -14.60
C SER A 149 11.03 14.83 -13.42
N PRO A 150 10.38 13.68 -13.67
CA PRO A 150 9.91 12.77 -12.62
C PRO A 150 11.00 12.34 -11.63
N TRP A 151 12.25 12.26 -12.10
CA TRP A 151 13.41 11.94 -11.26
C TRP A 151 13.66 12.95 -10.15
N VAL A 152 13.32 14.23 -10.37
CA VAL A 152 13.44 15.26 -9.33
C VAL A 152 12.46 15.00 -8.18
N LEU A 153 11.21 14.62 -8.51
CA LEU A 153 10.20 14.25 -7.51
C LEU A 153 10.60 13.00 -6.74
N VAL A 154 11.11 11.97 -7.45
CA VAL A 154 11.61 10.74 -6.83
C VAL A 154 12.81 11.03 -5.92
N PHE A 155 13.72 11.90 -6.33
CA PHE A 155 14.88 12.28 -5.54
C PHE A 155 14.47 13.03 -4.26
N ILE A 156 13.57 14.02 -4.36
CA ILE A 156 13.04 14.73 -3.19
C ILE A 156 12.37 13.76 -2.21
N LEU A 157 11.52 12.85 -2.72
CA LEU A 157 10.86 11.85 -1.88
C LEU A 157 11.89 10.93 -1.21
N SER A 158 12.89 10.45 -1.95
CA SER A 158 13.99 9.63 -1.43
C SER A 158 14.75 10.33 -0.30
N VAL A 159 15.13 11.60 -0.48
CA VAL A 159 15.84 12.39 0.54
C VAL A 159 15.00 12.54 1.81
N ILE A 160 13.70 12.86 1.68
CA ILE A 160 12.78 13.00 2.82
C ILE A 160 12.67 11.67 3.58
N THR A 161 12.48 10.57 2.87
CA THR A 161 12.36 9.25 3.51
C THR A 161 13.66 8.82 4.19
N PHE A 162 14.82 9.09 3.58
CA PHE A 162 16.12 8.81 4.16
C PHE A 162 16.34 9.62 5.44
N ALA A 163 16.05 10.92 5.41
CA ALA A 163 16.16 11.79 6.58
C ALA A 163 15.25 11.34 7.73
N LEU A 164 13.98 11.01 7.44
CA LEU A 164 13.03 10.53 8.44
C LEU A 164 13.43 9.17 9.03
N THR A 165 13.90 8.26 8.18
CA THR A 165 14.40 6.94 8.59
C THR A 165 15.61 7.08 9.50
N PHE A 166 16.56 7.93 9.12
CA PHE A 166 17.77 8.17 9.89
C PHE A 166 17.49 8.83 11.23
N TYR A 167 16.57 9.81 11.27
CA TYR A 167 16.09 10.42 12.51
C TYR A 167 15.43 9.39 13.44
N HIS A 168 14.65 8.45 12.89
CA HIS A 168 14.04 7.37 13.68
C HIS A 168 15.05 6.35 14.21
N LEU A 169 16.01 5.96 13.38
CA LEU A 169 17.05 5.00 13.75
C LEU A 169 18.00 5.55 14.81
N ARG A 170 18.21 6.86 14.85
CA ARG A 170 19.03 7.54 15.87
C ARG A 170 18.39 7.59 17.26
N LYS A 171 17.09 7.29 17.41
CA LYS A 171 16.46 7.27 18.74
C LYS A 171 16.97 6.07 19.55
N PRO A 172 17.53 6.29 20.77
CA PRO A 172 18.08 5.22 21.57
C PRO A 172 16.99 4.21 21.94
N ARG A 173 17.28 2.92 21.73
CA ARG A 173 16.37 1.83 22.06
C ARG A 173 16.58 1.35 23.48
N GLY A 174 15.49 1.25 24.24
CA GLY A 174 15.48 0.42 25.43
C GLY A 174 15.66 -1.06 25.06
N LYS A 175 16.50 -1.79 25.81
CA LYS A 175 16.62 -3.25 25.66
C LYS A 175 15.27 -3.90 26.00
N THR A 176 14.66 -4.54 25.02
CA THR A 176 13.47 -5.37 25.24
C THR A 176 13.90 -6.77 25.66
N ILE A 177 13.32 -7.29 26.74
CA ILE A 177 13.55 -8.67 27.18
C ILE A 177 12.96 -9.61 26.13
N THR A 178 13.81 -10.41 25.48
CA THR A 178 13.39 -11.42 24.49
C THR A 178 13.44 -12.81 25.09
N LEU A 179 12.41 -13.62 24.84
CA LEU A 179 12.38 -15.03 25.25
C LEU A 179 13.44 -15.85 24.49
N LYS A 180 13.88 -16.96 25.10
CA LYS A 180 14.84 -17.89 24.47
C LYS A 180 14.24 -18.43 23.16
N PRO A 181 15.00 -18.41 22.04
CA PRO A 181 14.50 -18.89 20.75
C PRO A 181 14.16 -20.38 20.80
N ARG A 182 13.06 -20.79 20.19
CA ARG A 182 12.57 -22.19 20.19
C ARG A 182 12.91 -22.91 18.89
N LYS A 183 13.13 -22.17 17.79
CA LYS A 183 13.60 -22.68 16.49
C LYS A 183 15.03 -22.22 16.21
N THR A 184 15.73 -22.95 15.35
CA THR A 184 17.10 -22.65 14.89
C THR A 184 17.11 -22.35 13.38
N GLY A 185 18.12 -21.62 12.91
CA GLY A 185 18.33 -21.31 11.48
C GLY A 185 17.32 -20.35 10.87
N LEU A 186 17.02 -20.52 9.57
CA LEU A 186 16.09 -19.66 8.80
C LEU A 186 14.68 -19.63 9.40
N ALA A 187 14.25 -20.74 10.00
CA ALA A 187 12.94 -20.83 10.63
C ALA A 187 12.81 -19.90 11.84
N HIS A 188 13.89 -19.63 12.58
CA HIS A 188 13.89 -18.64 13.64
C HIS A 188 13.71 -17.22 13.09
N ILE A 189 14.44 -16.88 12.02
CA ILE A 189 14.44 -15.54 11.42
C ILE A 189 13.10 -15.24 10.75
N LEU A 190 12.52 -16.22 10.06
CA LEU A 190 11.25 -16.08 9.34
C LEU A 190 10.04 -16.17 10.27
N PHE A 191 10.08 -17.02 11.30
CA PHE A 191 8.88 -17.32 12.09
C PHE A 191 8.85 -16.76 13.51
N GLU A 192 10.01 -16.62 14.18
CA GLU A 192 10.07 -16.23 15.60
C GLU A 192 10.59 -14.81 15.82
N LYS A 193 11.56 -14.37 15.02
CA LYS A 193 12.14 -13.03 15.17
C LYS A 193 11.11 -11.97 14.76
N ARG A 194 10.89 -10.97 15.62
CA ARG A 194 10.04 -9.82 15.27
C ARG A 194 10.74 -9.00 14.19
N TRP A 195 10.14 -8.90 13.01
CA TRP A 195 10.68 -8.09 11.93
C TRP A 195 10.59 -6.62 12.30
N HIS A 196 11.65 -5.88 12.00
CA HIS A 196 11.60 -4.44 12.10
C HIS A 196 10.67 -3.92 10.99
N PRO A 197 9.79 -2.94 11.26
CA PRO A 197 8.85 -2.43 10.25
C PRO A 197 9.52 -1.77 9.03
N PHE A 198 10.83 -1.49 9.05
CA PHE A 198 11.61 -0.95 7.92
C PHE A 198 13.12 -1.18 8.04
#